data_AF-A0A645F2M4-F1
#
_entry.id   AF-A0A645F2M4-F1
#
_cell.length_a   1.000
_cell.length_b   1.000
_cell.length_c   1.000
_cell.angle_alpha   90.00
_cell.angle_beta   90.00
_cell.angle_gamma   90.00
#
_symmetry.space_group_name_H-M   'P 1'
#
loop_
_entity.id
_entity.type
_entity.pdbx_description
1 polymer ?
#
loop_
_entity_poly.entity_id
_entity_poly.type
_entity_poly.pdbx_seq_one_letter_code
_entity_poly.pdbx_strand_id
1 'polypeptide(L)'
;MESKWSRKAIICLKLAWMYRLMNSEHGKEMERVFLKEAVKGLEEAYMKESFPLYGMDNLTTMYLIAEINRRLGNHSVALTWFSNLITSKGVKPNLKELARTQKDLVKEELLLMKKLELNGELLNDESFDLHHEDKLEGSEDNTKISTPKKSFFKLFK
;
A
#
# COMPACT_ATOMS: atom_id res chain seq x y z
N MET A 1 21.91 23.83 9.05
CA MET A 1 21.72 22.68 9.96
C MET A 1 20.61 21.83 9.36
N GLU A 2 20.92 20.67 8.78
CA GLU A 2 19.87 19.79 8.26
C GLU A 2 19.00 19.27 9.41
N SER A 3 17.68 19.24 9.21
CA SER A 3 16.76 18.69 10.21
C SER A 3 16.84 17.16 10.22
N LYS A 4 16.81 16.60 11.45
CA LYS A 4 16.82 15.15 11.70
C LYS A 4 15.77 14.42 10.85
N TRP A 5 16.15 13.25 10.33
CA TRP A 5 15.27 12.39 9.53
C TRP A 5 14.03 12.02 10.32
N SER A 6 14.18 11.66 11.59
CA SER A 6 13.08 11.32 12.49
C SER A 6 12.05 12.45 12.60
N ARG A 7 12.50 13.70 12.72
CA ARG A 7 11.61 14.87 12.82
C ARG A 7 10.80 15.07 11.54
N LYS A 8 11.45 15.02 10.38
CA LYS A 8 10.76 15.15 9.08
C LYS A 8 9.74 14.03 8.92
N ALA A 9 10.13 12.80 9.21
CA ALA A 9 9.30 11.61 9.08
C ALA A 9 8.01 11.69 9.91
N ILE A 10 8.13 12.09 11.19
CA ILE A 10 6.98 12.21 12.09
C ILE A 10 6.05 13.35 11.68
N ILE A 11 6.58 14.46 11.15
CA ILE A 11 5.74 15.54 10.62
C ILE A 11 4.94 15.03 9.41
N CYS A 12 5.59 14.35 8.47
CA CYS A 12 4.93 13.74 7.31
C CYS A 12 3.86 12.73 7.75
N LEU A 13 4.15 11.88 8.75
CA LEU A 13 3.18 10.92 9.27
C LEU A 13 1.94 11.61 9.86
N LYS A 14 2.14 12.67 10.64
CA LYS A 14 1.03 13.46 11.19
C LYS A 14 0.18 14.09 10.09
N LEU A 15 0.82 14.66 9.06
CA LEU A 15 0.12 15.20 7.90
C LEU A 15 -0.70 14.12 7.18
N ALA A 16 -0.13 12.94 6.95
CA ALA A 16 -0.84 11.83 6.35
C ALA A 16 -2.12 11.47 7.13
N TRP A 17 -2.05 11.42 8.47
CA TRP A 17 -3.23 11.17 9.29
C TRP A 17 -4.26 12.29 9.24
N MET A 18 -3.83 13.55 9.12
CA MET A 18 -4.77 14.66 8.94
C MET A 18 -5.51 14.57 7.60
N TYR A 19 -4.81 14.27 6.51
CA TYR A 19 -5.43 14.07 5.20
C TYR A 19 -6.40 12.87 5.17
N ARG A 20 -6.10 11.81 5.93
CA ARG A 20 -7.02 10.67 6.11
C ARG A 20 -8.39 11.11 6.66
N LEU A 21 -8.42 12.06 7.59
CA LEU A 21 -9.66 12.53 8.20
C LEU A 21 -10.54 13.33 7.23
N MET A 22 -9.95 13.88 6.15
CA MET A 22 -10.70 14.67 5.16
C MET A 22 -11.61 13.81 4.28
N ASN A 23 -11.39 12.48 4.23
CA ASN A 23 -12.20 11.49 3.51
C ASN A 23 -12.61 11.89 2.07
N SER A 24 -11.72 12.62 1.38
CA SER A 24 -11.86 13.03 -0.02
C SER A 24 -10.84 12.30 -0.88
N GLU A 25 -11.06 12.20 -2.18
CA GLU A 25 -10.09 11.57 -3.10
C GLU A 25 -8.75 12.30 -3.09
N HIS A 26 -8.76 13.63 -3.04
CA HIS A 26 -7.55 14.42 -2.84
C HIS A 26 -6.87 14.13 -1.49
N GLY A 27 -7.64 13.97 -0.42
CA GLY A 27 -7.12 13.58 0.89
C GLY A 27 -6.42 12.21 0.86
N LYS A 28 -7.01 11.22 0.19
CA LYS A 28 -6.39 9.89 0.01
C LYS A 28 -5.08 9.96 -0.78
N GLU A 29 -5.04 10.77 -1.82
CA GLU A 29 -3.83 10.98 -2.62
C GLU A 29 -2.72 11.62 -1.78
N MET A 30 -3.04 12.71 -1.06
CA MET A 30 -2.08 13.41 -0.20
C MET A 30 -1.63 12.54 0.97
N GLU A 31 -2.53 11.76 1.59
CA GLU A 31 -2.17 10.77 2.60
C GLU A 31 -1.08 9.85 2.06
N ARG A 32 -1.27 9.28 0.87
CA ARG A 32 -0.31 8.36 0.26
C ARG A 32 1.03 9.04 -0.02
N VAL A 33 1.03 10.29 -0.47
CA VAL A 33 2.27 11.08 -0.68
C VAL A 33 3.02 11.25 0.63
N PHE A 34 2.34 11.68 1.68
CA PHE A 34 2.97 11.92 2.98
C PHE A 34 3.40 10.62 3.68
N LEU A 35 2.68 9.52 3.51
CA LEU A 35 3.11 8.20 4.00
C LEU A 35 4.41 7.73 3.34
N LYS A 36 4.59 7.98 2.03
CA LYS A 36 5.85 7.65 1.34
C LYS A 36 7.03 8.43 1.90
N GLU A 37 6.87 9.74 2.11
CA GLU A 37 7.93 10.55 2.71
C GLU A 37 8.18 10.19 4.19
N ALA A 38 7.12 9.85 4.93
CA ALA A 38 7.23 9.40 6.30
C ALA A 38 8.03 8.11 6.42
N VAL A 39 7.71 7.09 5.62
CA VAL A 39 8.41 5.80 5.71
C VAL A 39 9.87 5.92 5.30
N LYS A 40 10.18 6.68 4.25
CA LYS A 40 11.55 6.98 3.85
C LYS A 40 12.33 7.65 4.99
N GLY A 41 11.75 8.67 5.63
CA GLY A 41 12.39 9.35 6.75
C GLY A 41 12.54 8.44 7.98
N LEU A 42 11.60 7.55 8.25
CA LEU A 42 11.69 6.59 9.36
C LEU A 42 12.78 5.54 9.10
N GLU A 43 12.90 5.02 7.88
CA GLU A 43 13.94 4.06 7.51
C GLU A 43 15.33 4.69 7.60
N GLU A 44 15.50 5.91 7.10
CA GLU A 44 16.75 6.68 7.23
C GLU A 44 17.10 6.95 8.70
N ALA A 45 16.11 7.36 9.50
CA ALA A 45 16.32 7.60 10.93
C ALA A 45 16.66 6.29 11.67
N TYR A 46 16.03 5.17 11.31
CA TYR A 46 16.30 3.87 11.91
C TYR A 46 17.75 3.43 11.71
N MET A 47 18.32 3.72 10.53
CA MET A 47 19.69 3.33 10.19
C MET A 47 20.75 4.32 10.69
N LYS A 48 20.42 5.62 10.77
CA LYS A 48 21.42 6.69 10.98
C LYS A 48 21.31 7.39 12.34
N GLU A 49 20.18 7.32 13.03
CA GLU A 49 19.96 8.02 14.30
C GLU A 49 19.98 7.06 15.49
N SER A 50 20.41 7.57 16.65
CA SER A 50 20.35 6.83 17.91
C SER A 50 18.93 6.84 18.49
N PHE A 51 18.48 5.71 19.00
CA PHE A 51 17.23 5.61 19.74
C PHE A 51 17.33 6.26 21.13
N PRO A 52 16.22 6.81 21.68
CA PRO A 52 14.85 6.75 21.17
C PRO A 52 14.53 7.81 20.09
N LEU A 53 13.79 7.41 19.06
CA LEU A 53 13.34 8.30 17.99
C LEU A 53 11.99 8.90 18.35
N TYR A 54 11.97 10.18 18.71
CA TYR A 54 10.74 10.89 19.10
C TYR A 54 9.97 10.17 20.23
N GLY A 55 10.70 9.56 21.17
CA GLY A 55 10.14 8.78 22.28
C GLY A 55 9.80 7.32 21.96
N MET A 56 9.99 6.88 20.71
CA MET A 56 9.80 5.49 20.30
C MET A 56 11.10 4.69 20.39
N ASP A 57 10.98 3.44 20.83
CA ASP A 57 12.07 2.46 20.74
C ASP A 57 12.22 1.92 19.30
N ASN A 58 13.29 1.18 19.07
CA ASN A 58 13.58 0.60 17.76
C ASN A 58 12.53 -0.41 17.32
N LEU A 59 11.99 -1.23 18.22
CA LEU A 59 10.99 -2.24 17.87
C LEU A 59 9.66 -1.60 17.47
N THR A 60 9.24 -0.55 18.17
CA THR A 60 8.04 0.24 17.82
C THR A 60 8.23 0.96 16.50
N THR A 61 9.41 1.53 16.26
CA THR A 61 9.73 2.17 14.98
C THR A 61 9.70 1.17 13.83
N MET A 62 10.23 -0.03 14.04
CA MET A 62 10.18 -1.12 13.06
C MET A 62 8.74 -1.56 12.74
N TYR A 63 7.88 -1.69 13.76
CA TYR A 63 6.45 -1.94 13.54
C TYR A 63 5.81 -0.85 12.68
N LEU A 64 6.09 0.42 12.98
CA LEU A 64 5.54 1.56 12.27
C LEU A 64 5.99 1.59 10.80
N ILE A 65 7.26 1.32 10.52
CA ILE A 65 7.78 1.20 9.14
C ILE A 65 7.04 0.09 8.37
N ALA A 66 6.84 -1.07 9.01
CA ALA A 66 6.12 -2.19 8.41
C ALA A 66 4.67 -1.84 8.07
N GLU A 67 3.94 -1.23 9.01
CA GLU A 67 2.53 -0.87 8.83
C GLU A 67 2.34 0.22 7.77
N ILE A 68 3.24 1.20 7.69
CA ILE A 68 3.17 2.21 6.63
C ILE A 68 3.44 1.57 5.26
N ASN A 69 4.44 0.69 5.16
CA ASN A 69 4.70 -0.04 3.92
C ASN A 69 3.49 -0.88 3.48
N ARG A 70 2.80 -1.57 4.40
CA ARG A 70 1.58 -2.31 4.10
C ARG A 70 0.50 -1.40 3.51
N ARG A 71 0.23 -0.27 4.16
CA ARG A 71 -0.76 0.72 3.69
C ARG A 71 -0.45 1.31 2.32
N LEU A 72 0.84 1.39 1.96
CA LEU A 72 1.28 1.85 0.65
C LEU A 72 1.19 0.76 -0.43
N GLY A 73 0.84 -0.47 -0.08
CA GLY A 73 0.83 -1.64 -0.98
C GLY A 73 2.20 -2.31 -1.14
N ASN A 74 3.21 -1.89 -0.37
CA ASN A 74 4.56 -2.45 -0.41
C ASN A 74 4.63 -3.76 0.42
N HIS A 75 3.78 -4.73 0.09
CA HIS A 75 3.57 -5.94 0.91
C HIS A 75 4.84 -6.73 1.19
N SER A 76 5.73 -6.89 0.20
CA SER A 76 7.00 -7.62 0.39
C SER A 76 7.90 -6.97 1.44
N VAL A 77 7.99 -5.63 1.40
CA VAL A 77 8.79 -4.86 2.37
C VAL A 77 8.14 -4.94 3.75
N ALA A 78 6.81 -4.80 3.83
CA ALA A 78 6.06 -4.92 5.07
C ALA A 78 6.26 -6.30 5.72
N LEU A 79 6.14 -7.39 4.96
CA LEU A 79 6.36 -8.76 5.46
C LEU A 79 7.76 -8.96 6.02
N THR A 80 8.76 -8.37 5.38
CA THR A 80 10.17 -8.45 5.83
C THR A 80 10.32 -7.77 7.20
N TRP A 81 9.85 -6.52 7.32
CA TRP A 81 9.91 -5.79 8.58
C TRP A 81 9.11 -6.46 9.71
N PHE A 82 7.88 -6.92 9.44
CA PHE A 82 7.10 -7.66 10.44
C PHE A 82 7.79 -8.97 10.87
N SER A 83 8.40 -9.69 9.92
CA SER A 83 9.14 -10.93 10.25
C SER A 83 10.32 -10.64 11.15
N ASN A 84 11.12 -9.63 10.81
CA ASN A 84 12.27 -9.20 11.60
C ASN A 84 11.85 -8.75 13.00
N LEU A 85 10.72 -8.03 13.12
CA LEU A 85 10.15 -7.64 14.40
C LEU A 85 9.74 -8.87 15.24
N ILE A 86 9.05 -9.83 14.66
CA ILE A 86 8.61 -11.03 15.39
C ILE A 86 9.81 -11.87 15.86
N THR A 87 10.90 -11.91 15.09
CA THR A 87 12.10 -12.68 15.46
C THR A 87 13.07 -11.91 16.37
N SER A 88 12.86 -10.61 16.56
CA SER A 88 13.74 -9.77 17.37
C SER A 88 13.68 -10.14 18.86
N LYS A 89 14.84 -10.05 19.53
CA LYS A 89 14.95 -10.25 20.98
C LYS A 89 14.38 -9.03 21.72
N GLY A 90 13.73 -9.26 22.86
CA GLY A 90 13.23 -8.17 23.72
C GLY A 90 11.92 -7.53 23.26
N VAL A 91 11.23 -8.10 22.26
CA VAL A 91 9.93 -7.61 21.80
C VAL A 91 8.87 -7.88 22.86
N LYS A 92 8.16 -6.82 23.25
CA LYS A 92 7.02 -6.91 24.17
C LYS A 92 5.95 -7.85 23.58
N PRO A 93 5.35 -8.76 24.37
CA PRO A 93 4.35 -9.70 23.88
C PRO A 93 3.23 -9.05 23.06
N ASN A 94 2.68 -7.94 23.55
CA ASN A 94 1.60 -7.20 22.86
C ASN A 94 2.03 -6.67 21.49
N LEU A 95 3.26 -6.13 21.38
CA LEU A 95 3.79 -5.64 20.10
C LEU A 95 4.03 -6.80 19.12
N LYS A 96 4.45 -7.95 19.64
CA LYS A 96 4.65 -9.17 18.85
C LYS A 96 3.35 -9.70 18.27
N GLU A 97 2.28 -9.72 19.06
CA GLU A 97 0.95 -10.11 18.60
C GLU A 97 0.41 -9.14 17.55
N LEU A 98 0.52 -7.82 17.77
CA LEU A 98 0.16 -6.82 16.76
C LEU A 98 0.89 -7.06 15.45
N ALA A 99 2.20 -7.32 15.50
CA ALA A 99 2.99 -7.61 14.31
C ALA A 99 2.55 -8.89 13.58
N ARG A 100 2.12 -9.93 14.31
CA ARG A 100 1.59 -11.16 13.73
C ARG A 100 0.27 -10.90 13.02
N THR A 101 -0.67 -10.24 13.69
CA THR A 101 -1.96 -9.86 13.11
C THR A 101 -1.76 -9.05 11.83
N GLN A 102 -0.91 -8.02 11.85
CA GLN A 102 -0.65 -7.24 10.64
C GLN A 102 0.04 -8.06 9.54
N LYS A 103 0.97 -8.95 9.89
CA LYS A 103 1.62 -9.85 8.93
C LYS A 103 0.60 -10.78 8.25
N ASP A 104 -0.40 -11.26 8.98
CA ASP A 104 -1.44 -12.12 8.43
C ASP A 104 -2.39 -11.33 7.53
N LEU A 105 -2.76 -10.10 7.91
CA LEU A 105 -3.51 -9.19 7.03
C LEU A 105 -2.79 -8.94 5.69
N VAL A 106 -1.46 -8.76 5.69
CA VAL A 106 -0.69 -8.62 4.44
C VAL A 106 -0.83 -9.85 3.54
N LYS A 107 -0.83 -11.05 4.12
CA LYS A 107 -0.98 -12.29 3.34
C LYS A 107 -2.39 -12.43 2.78
N GLU A 108 -3.40 -12.06 3.56
CA GLU A 108 -4.80 -12.05 3.11
C GLU A 108 -4.99 -11.07 1.95
N GLU A 109 -4.43 -9.86 2.04
CA GLU A 109 -4.43 -8.86 0.97
C GLU A 109 -3.78 -9.41 -0.31
N LEU A 110 -2.61 -10.05 -0.20
CA LEU A 110 -1.93 -10.69 -1.33
C LEU A 110 -2.73 -11.83 -1.96
N LEU A 111 -3.36 -12.66 -1.13
CA LEU A 111 -4.17 -13.79 -1.59
C LEU A 111 -5.43 -13.29 -2.33
N LEU A 112 -6.06 -12.23 -1.82
CA LEU A 112 -7.18 -11.57 -2.48
C LEU A 112 -6.76 -10.96 -3.81
N MET A 113 -5.62 -10.28 -3.88
CA MET A 113 -5.08 -9.74 -5.13
C MET A 113 -4.87 -10.84 -6.17
N LYS A 114 -4.25 -11.96 -5.78
CA LYS A 114 -4.04 -13.11 -6.68
C LYS A 114 -5.36 -13.72 -7.18
N LYS A 115 -6.37 -13.81 -6.32
CA LYS A 115 -7.71 -14.30 -6.71
C LYS A 115 -8.38 -13.37 -7.71
N LEU A 116 -8.24 -12.06 -7.53
CA LEU A 116 -8.78 -11.06 -8.45
C LEU A 116 -8.09 -11.11 -9.81
N GLU A 117 -6.78 -11.32 -9.85
CA GLU A 117 -6.02 -11.53 -11.09
C GLU A 117 -6.52 -12.75 -11.85
N LEU A 118 -6.64 -13.90 -11.17
CA LEU A 118 -7.13 -15.16 -11.77
C LEU A 118 -8.57 -15.01 -12.30
N ASN A 119 -9.46 -14.38 -11.53
CA ASN A 119 -10.83 -14.14 -11.96
C ASN A 119 -10.93 -13.13 -13.11
N GLY A 120 -10.01 -12.16 -13.19
CA GLY A 120 -9.91 -11.23 -14.32
C GLY A 120 -9.41 -11.91 -15.60
N GLU A 121 -8.53 -12.92 -15.48
CA GLU A 121 -8.11 -13.77 -16.59
C GLU A 121 -9.26 -14.66 -17.10
N LEU A 122 -10.04 -15.26 -16.20
CA LEU A 122 -11.25 -16.05 -16.55
C LEU A 122 -12.31 -15.25 -17.32
N LEU A 123 -12.44 -13.94 -17.07
CA LEU A 123 -13.39 -13.08 -17.79
C LEU A 123 -12.94 -12.72 -19.22
N ASN A 124 -11.65 -12.87 -19.55
CA ASN A 124 -11.14 -12.61 -20.90
C ASN A 124 -11.32 -13.83 -21.83
N ASP A 125 -11.33 -15.04 -21.26
CA ASP A 125 -11.47 -16.30 -22.01
C ASP A 125 -12.92 -16.63 -22.41
N GLU A 126 -13.94 -16.00 -21.81
CA GLU A 126 -15.35 -16.14 -22.23
C GLU A 126 -15.73 -15.28 -23.44
N SER A 127 -14.75 -14.68 -24.15
CA SER A 127 -14.95 -14.22 -25.53
C SER A 127 -14.90 -15.41 -26.51
N PHE A 128 -15.82 -16.35 -26.34
CA PHE A 128 -16.04 -17.42 -27.31
C PHE A 128 -16.76 -16.82 -28.53
N ASP A 129 -16.01 -16.66 -29.62
CA ASP A 129 -16.50 -16.27 -30.94
C ASP A 129 -17.65 -17.17 -31.39
N LEU A 130 -18.88 -16.65 -31.32
CA LEU A 130 -19.97 -17.14 -32.14
C LEU A 130 -19.91 -16.43 -33.49
N HIS A 131 -19.00 -16.92 -34.34
CA HIS A 131 -19.22 -16.80 -35.78
C HIS A 131 -20.49 -17.58 -36.13
N HIS A 132 -21.61 -16.88 -36.20
CA HIS A 132 -22.64 -17.19 -37.18
C HIS A 132 -22.66 -16.06 -38.19
N GLU A 133 -22.30 -16.42 -39.41
CA GLU A 133 -22.46 -15.60 -40.59
C GLU A 133 -23.91 -15.13 -40.69
N ASP A 134 -24.11 -13.83 -40.84
CA ASP A 134 -25.13 -13.32 -41.75
C ASP A 134 -24.60 -12.02 -42.37
N LYS A 135 -24.44 -12.05 -43.69
CA LYS A 135 -24.11 -10.90 -44.52
C LYS A 135 -25.24 -9.88 -44.44
N LEU A 136 -24.91 -8.59 -44.46
CA LEU A 136 -25.43 -7.57 -45.40
C LEU A 136 -24.76 -6.20 -45.15
N GLU A 137 -24.69 -5.42 -46.23
CA GLU A 137 -23.81 -4.29 -46.54
C GLU A 137 -24.07 -2.99 -45.77
N GLY A 138 -23.06 -2.09 -45.71
CA GLY A 138 -23.27 -0.67 -45.41
C GLY A 138 -22.02 0.07 -44.91
N SER A 139 -21.62 1.11 -45.63
CA SER A 139 -20.37 1.88 -45.56
C SER A 139 -20.30 2.98 -44.49
N GLU A 140 -19.04 3.40 -44.22
CA GLU A 140 -18.55 4.74 -43.79
C GLU A 140 -18.28 5.06 -42.30
N ASP A 141 -16.98 5.02 -41.98
CA ASP A 141 -16.13 6.06 -41.35
C ASP A 141 -16.63 6.86 -40.14
N ASN A 142 -15.99 6.67 -38.98
CA ASN A 142 -15.34 7.78 -38.28
C ASN A 142 -14.47 7.36 -37.08
N THR A 143 -13.31 8.00 -37.04
CA THR A 143 -12.40 8.22 -35.90
C THR A 143 -13.05 8.32 -34.52
N LYS A 144 -12.41 7.72 -33.49
CA LYS A 144 -12.17 8.31 -32.15
C LYS A 144 -11.26 7.46 -31.26
N ILE A 145 -10.17 8.10 -30.85
CA ILE A 145 -9.29 7.73 -29.75
C ILE A 145 -10.06 7.80 -28.43
N SER A 146 -9.97 6.77 -27.57
CA SER A 146 -10.14 6.97 -26.13
C SER A 146 -9.34 5.96 -25.29
N THR A 147 -8.49 6.52 -24.45
CA THR A 147 -7.57 5.93 -23.48
C THR A 147 -8.20 4.99 -22.45
N PRO A 148 -7.41 4.10 -21.80
CA PRO A 148 -7.90 3.21 -20.76
C PRO A 148 -7.87 3.89 -19.39
N LYS A 149 -8.85 3.55 -18.54
CA LYS A 149 -8.82 3.45 -17.06
C LYS A 149 -10.16 3.87 -16.47
N LYS A 150 -10.87 2.93 -15.84
CA LYS A 150 -11.75 3.27 -14.71
C LYS A 150 -11.69 2.20 -13.62
N SER A 151 -11.20 2.66 -12.46
CA SER A 151 -11.70 2.35 -11.12
C SER A 151 -11.42 0.95 -10.54
N PHE A 152 -10.23 0.77 -9.97
CA PHE A 152 -9.90 -0.35 -9.08
C PHE A 152 -9.90 0.01 -7.57
N PHE A 153 -10.15 1.27 -7.20
CA PHE A 153 -9.93 1.75 -5.82
C PHE A 153 -11.20 1.93 -4.97
N LYS A 154 -12.23 1.10 -5.16
CA LYS A 154 -13.41 1.11 -4.29
C LYS A 154 -13.40 0.08 -3.14
N LEU A 155 -12.37 -0.76 -3.02
CA LEU A 155 -12.37 -1.83 -2.01
C LEU A 155 -11.71 -1.48 -0.67
N PHE A 156 -11.05 -0.32 -0.54
CA PHE A 156 -10.39 0.08 0.70
C PHE A 156 -11.01 1.39 1.20
N LYS A 157 -12.09 1.25 1.98
CA LYS A 157 -12.67 2.32 2.80
C LYS A 157 -12.62 1.87 4.26
#